data_AF-I1PP12-F1
#
_entry.id   AF-I1PP12-F1
#
_cell.length_a   1.000
_cell.length_b   1.000
_cell.length_c   1.000
_cell.angle_alpha   90.00
_cell.angle_beta   90.00
_cell.angle_gamma   90.00
#
_symmetry.space_group_name_H-M   'P 1'
#
loop_
_entity.id
_entity.type
_entity.pdbx_description
1 polymer ?
#
loop_
_entity_poly.entity_id
_entity_poly.type
_entity_poly.pdbx_seq_one_letter_code
_entity_poly.pdbx_strand_id
1 'polypeptide(L)'
;MYSDHDLEGEPGAPVGSWAACSISEAAYGALDHPVNSLEDSPLMNLQEVLKCHKGTNSLDHTGLLFLSKHLRKYRYGFEYASLEVKDHLERVDFSDMVDTVIILYGGSDMQKTKGNPWITHFHLSQETMKIKRLGLEFIVREIIDQYNTLRKQLNNAIPSVSISNSKCSVGNECVKNQTCCVTMVVQVEINSMSQLDVIKERVIPSILATLLKGFLEFKNVKVQCQEDNELVLKVGMSEHCKSGKFWATLQNACIPIMELIDWERSRPERVYDNFCSYGIDSAWKFFVESLRYTTDAIGRNIHRQHLLVVADCLSVSGQFHGLSSQGLKQQRTWLSISSPFSEACFSRPAHSFINAAKRDSVDNLSGTLDAIAWGKEPCTGSSGPFKILYSGKSHETKQNEHIYDFLHNPEVQALEKNVMDTYRKRTEKTSKRRSALNSEGNATINGGAISFNQKFLNAKVGIWENIIDMRTSLQNMLREYTLNEVVTEQDKSCLIEALKFHPRGYDKIGVGIREIKIGVNPGHPSSRCFIVLRNDDTTADFSYNKCVLGAANSISPELGSYIENRRSNRAVRPHQL
;
A
#
# COMPACT_ATOMS: atom_id res chain seq x y z
N MET A 1 -30.80 -15.82 -10.30
CA MET A 1 -31.11 -14.48 -10.84
C MET A 1 -32.07 -13.81 -9.88
N TYR A 2 -31.54 -13.17 -8.83
CA TYR A 2 -32.31 -12.19 -8.08
C TYR A 2 -32.02 -10.86 -8.74
N SER A 3 -33.03 -10.27 -9.35
CA SER A 3 -32.99 -8.90 -9.84
C SER A 3 -32.85 -7.99 -8.62
N ASP A 4 -31.64 -7.47 -8.39
CA ASP A 4 -31.46 -6.23 -7.64
C ASP A 4 -32.30 -5.17 -8.37
N HIS A 5 -33.51 -4.95 -7.89
CA HIS A 5 -34.22 -3.73 -8.21
C HIS A 5 -33.37 -2.59 -7.67
N ASP A 6 -32.93 -1.69 -8.55
CA ASP A 6 -32.36 -0.40 -8.18
C ASP A 6 -33.37 0.33 -7.28
N LEU A 7 -33.26 0.14 -5.97
CA LEU A 7 -33.92 0.95 -4.96
C LEU A 7 -33.29 2.33 -5.07
N GLU A 8 -33.96 3.25 -5.77
CA GLU A 8 -33.63 4.67 -5.72
C GLU A 8 -33.62 5.08 -4.24
N GLY A 9 -32.42 5.40 -3.73
CA GLY A 9 -32.27 5.78 -2.33
C GLY A 9 -33.05 7.06 -2.03
N GLU A 10 -33.79 7.08 -0.92
CA GLU A 10 -34.55 8.26 -0.51
C GLU A 10 -33.61 9.44 -0.22
N PRO A 11 -33.82 10.61 -0.86
CA PRO A 11 -33.04 11.80 -0.57
C PRO A 11 -33.07 12.15 0.92
N GLY A 12 -31.91 12.33 1.52
CA GLY A 12 -31.77 12.65 2.95
C GLY A 12 -31.57 11.44 3.86
N ALA A 13 -31.67 10.21 3.37
CA ALA A 13 -31.38 9.01 4.18
C ALA A 13 -29.94 9.04 4.77
N PRO A 14 -29.74 8.70 6.06
CA PRO A 14 -28.43 8.71 6.72
C PRO A 14 -27.62 7.44 6.37
N VAL A 15 -27.35 7.22 5.08
CA VAL A 15 -26.72 6.00 4.55
C VAL A 15 -25.38 5.68 5.18
N GLY A 16 -24.58 6.69 5.54
CA GLY A 16 -23.31 6.51 6.23
C GLY A 16 -23.49 5.93 7.64
N SER A 17 -24.51 6.38 8.38
CA SER A 17 -24.82 5.86 9.72
C SER A 17 -25.32 4.43 9.65
N TRP A 18 -26.19 4.08 8.69
CA TRP A 18 -26.67 2.71 8.49
C TRP A 18 -25.53 1.74 8.16
N ALA A 19 -24.62 2.15 7.28
CA ALA A 19 -23.44 1.37 6.95
C ALA A 19 -22.53 1.17 8.16
N ALA A 20 -22.25 2.24 8.92
CA ALA A 20 -21.46 2.17 10.14
C ALA A 20 -22.10 1.27 11.21
N CYS A 21 -23.43 1.33 11.40
CA CYS A 21 -24.15 0.46 12.32
C CYS A 21 -24.02 -1.02 11.91
N SER A 22 -24.15 -1.34 10.62
CA SER A 22 -24.04 -2.72 10.13
C SER A 22 -22.67 -3.33 10.41
N ILE A 23 -21.60 -2.55 10.22
CA ILE A 23 -20.23 -2.99 10.56
C ILE A 23 -20.06 -3.14 12.08
N SER A 24 -20.64 -2.22 12.85
CA SER A 24 -20.56 -2.25 14.31
C SER A 24 -21.27 -3.48 14.89
N GLU A 25 -22.46 -3.81 14.36
CA GLU A 25 -23.19 -5.03 14.72
C GLU A 25 -22.39 -6.29 14.40
N ALA A 26 -21.68 -6.31 13.26
CA ALA A 26 -20.77 -7.41 12.95
C ALA A 26 -19.62 -7.50 13.95
N ALA A 27 -19.02 -6.36 14.33
CA ALA A 27 -17.97 -6.33 15.35
C ALA A 27 -18.46 -6.81 16.72
N TYR A 28 -19.68 -6.46 17.14
CA TYR A 28 -20.27 -7.00 18.37
C TYR A 28 -20.50 -8.51 18.28
N GLY A 29 -21.00 -9.01 17.14
CA GLY A 29 -21.16 -10.45 16.92
C GLY A 29 -19.83 -11.22 16.93
N ALA A 30 -18.71 -10.57 16.63
CA ALA A 30 -17.38 -11.19 16.72
C ALA A 30 -16.97 -11.52 18.17
N LEU A 31 -17.54 -10.83 19.17
CA LEU A 31 -17.30 -11.10 20.59
C LEU A 31 -17.95 -12.40 21.08
N ASP A 32 -18.97 -12.89 20.36
CA ASP A 32 -19.65 -14.15 20.68
C ASP A 32 -18.81 -15.37 20.25
N HIS A 33 -17.76 -15.17 19.45
CA HIS A 33 -16.87 -16.26 19.01
C HIS A 33 -15.83 -16.59 20.08
N PRO A 34 -15.60 -17.89 20.37
CA PRO A 34 -14.58 -18.29 21.34
C PRO A 34 -13.19 -17.91 20.84
N VAL A 35 -12.42 -17.22 21.69
CA VAL A 35 -11.03 -16.86 21.37
C VAL A 35 -10.18 -18.12 21.51
N ASN A 36 -9.76 -18.69 20.38
CA ASN A 36 -8.82 -19.80 20.34
C ASN A 36 -7.39 -19.26 20.27
N SER A 37 -6.41 -19.91 20.91
CA SER A 37 -5.01 -19.47 20.86
C SER A 37 -4.30 -19.80 19.54
N LEU A 38 -4.92 -20.65 18.72
CA LEU A 38 -4.39 -21.15 17.45
C LEU A 38 -4.92 -20.38 16.24
N GLU A 39 -6.05 -19.68 16.37
CA GLU A 39 -6.71 -18.96 15.28
C GLU A 39 -6.76 -17.47 15.59
N ASP A 40 -6.56 -16.65 14.55
CA ASP A 40 -6.63 -15.21 14.69
C ASP A 40 -8.07 -14.80 15.04
N SER A 41 -8.22 -13.96 16.07
CA SER A 41 -9.54 -13.49 16.52
C SER A 41 -10.30 -12.81 15.37
N PRO A 42 -11.56 -13.19 15.09
CA PRO A 42 -12.36 -12.57 14.03
C PRO A 42 -12.49 -11.04 14.18
N LEU A 43 -12.56 -10.57 15.43
CA LEU A 43 -12.58 -9.14 15.74
C LEU A 43 -11.25 -8.45 15.38
N MET A 44 -10.12 -9.11 15.65
CA MET A 44 -8.81 -8.57 15.30
C MET A 44 -8.64 -8.53 13.78
N ASN A 45 -9.11 -9.55 13.06
CA ASN A 45 -9.10 -9.57 11.59
C ASN A 45 -9.93 -8.42 11.01
N LEU A 46 -11.15 -8.20 11.52
CA LEU A 46 -11.99 -7.07 11.13
C LEU A 46 -11.32 -5.72 11.44
N GLN A 47 -10.69 -5.61 12.62
CA GLN A 47 -9.97 -4.41 13.01
C GLN A 47 -8.78 -4.12 12.06
N GLU A 48 -8.02 -5.14 11.68
CA GLU A 48 -6.88 -4.99 10.78
C GLU A 48 -7.31 -4.54 9.38
N VAL A 49 -8.42 -5.07 8.86
CA VAL A 49 -9.00 -4.59 7.59
C VAL A 49 -9.36 -3.11 7.68
N LEU A 50 -10.04 -2.69 8.75
CA LEU A 50 -10.53 -1.32 8.93
C LEU A 50 -9.45 -0.27 9.24
N LYS A 51 -8.32 -0.68 9.84
CA LYS A 51 -7.20 0.22 10.15
C LYS A 51 -6.42 0.64 8.90
N CYS A 52 -6.45 -0.13 7.81
CA CYS A 52 -5.76 0.15 6.54
C CYS A 52 -4.32 0.68 6.71
N HIS A 53 -3.61 0.26 7.75
CA HIS A 53 -2.39 0.93 8.18
C HIS A 53 -1.21 0.61 7.27
N LYS A 54 -0.26 1.55 7.22
CA LYS A 54 1.05 1.29 6.63
C LYS A 54 1.84 0.42 7.60
N GLY A 55 2.23 -0.77 7.16
CA GLY A 55 3.15 -1.62 7.92
C GLY A 55 4.44 -0.85 8.25
N THR A 56 4.83 -0.88 9.53
CA THR A 56 6.03 -0.18 10.00
C THR A 56 7.22 -1.12 10.16
N ASN A 57 6.96 -2.41 10.39
CA ASN A 57 7.98 -3.42 10.63
C ASN A 57 8.13 -4.39 9.44
N SER A 58 9.12 -5.28 9.47
CA SER A 58 9.27 -6.33 8.44
C SER A 58 8.22 -7.44 8.57
N LEU A 59 7.88 -7.83 9.81
CA LEU A 59 6.83 -8.81 10.14
C LEU A 59 5.43 -8.43 9.61
N ASP A 60 5.27 -7.15 9.28
CA ASP A 60 4.02 -6.56 8.82
C ASP A 60 3.74 -6.81 7.34
N HIS A 61 4.77 -7.04 6.54
CA HIS A 61 4.62 -7.16 5.10
C HIS A 61 4.64 -8.62 4.67
N THR A 62 3.53 -9.08 4.11
CA THR A 62 3.35 -10.45 3.66
C THR A 62 2.69 -10.50 2.29
N GLY A 63 3.22 -11.36 1.42
CA GLY A 63 2.71 -11.62 0.08
C GLY A 63 2.07 -12.99 0.00
N LEU A 64 0.92 -13.06 -0.68
CA LEU A 64 0.23 -14.31 -0.98
C LEU A 64 0.46 -14.65 -2.46
N LEU A 65 1.13 -15.77 -2.72
CA LEU A 65 1.35 -16.30 -4.06
C LEU A 65 0.40 -17.47 -4.30
N PHE A 66 -0.52 -17.29 -5.24
CA PHE A 66 -1.43 -18.33 -5.70
C PHE A 66 -0.76 -19.12 -6.81
N LEU A 67 -1.02 -20.42 -6.86
CA LEU A 67 -0.44 -21.31 -7.88
C LEU A 67 -1.24 -21.29 -9.17
N SER A 68 -0.55 -21.45 -10.30
CA SER A 68 -1.12 -21.45 -11.63
C SER A 68 -2.17 -22.55 -11.83
N LYS A 69 -3.33 -22.20 -12.38
CA LYS A 69 -4.40 -23.16 -12.69
C LYS A 69 -3.98 -24.23 -13.69
N HIS A 70 -2.94 -23.97 -14.49
CA HIS A 70 -2.40 -24.93 -15.45
C HIS A 70 -1.83 -26.19 -14.80
N LEU A 71 -1.47 -26.12 -13.51
CA LEU A 71 -0.93 -27.24 -12.74
C LEU A 71 -1.97 -28.36 -12.50
N ARG A 72 -3.27 -28.07 -12.65
CA ARG A 72 -4.35 -29.09 -12.58
C ARG A 72 -4.18 -30.24 -13.56
N LYS A 73 -3.44 -30.02 -14.66
CA LYS A 73 -3.16 -31.05 -15.67
C LYS A 73 -2.23 -32.15 -15.15
N TYR A 74 -1.43 -31.85 -14.13
CA TYR A 74 -0.45 -32.77 -13.57
C TYR A 74 -0.95 -33.36 -12.26
N ARG A 75 -0.69 -34.65 -12.06
CA ARG A 75 -1.00 -35.32 -10.81
C ARG A 75 -0.12 -34.75 -9.68
N TYR A 76 -0.75 -34.29 -8.60
CA TYR A 76 -0.10 -33.57 -7.51
C TYR A 76 0.66 -32.30 -7.95
N GLY A 77 0.21 -31.68 -9.06
CA GLY A 77 0.90 -30.53 -9.64
C GLY A 77 0.99 -29.33 -8.70
N PHE A 78 -0.02 -29.11 -7.86
CA PHE A 78 -0.01 -28.02 -6.89
C PHE A 78 0.96 -28.28 -5.74
N GLU A 79 1.04 -29.51 -5.24
CA GLU A 79 1.93 -29.91 -4.16
C GLU A 79 3.39 -29.76 -4.59
N TYR A 80 3.75 -30.30 -5.75
CA TYR A 80 5.11 -30.18 -6.28
C TYR A 80 5.48 -28.73 -6.59
N ALA A 81 4.58 -27.96 -7.24
CA ALA A 81 4.83 -26.55 -7.50
C ALA A 81 4.95 -25.75 -6.20
N SER A 82 4.14 -26.03 -5.18
CA SER A 82 4.24 -25.35 -3.88
C SER A 82 5.60 -25.59 -3.21
N LEU A 83 6.12 -26.82 -3.29
CA LEU A 83 7.44 -27.15 -2.77
C LEU A 83 8.55 -26.50 -3.59
N GLU A 84 8.41 -26.42 -4.92
CA GLU A 84 9.38 -25.78 -5.80
C GLU A 84 9.44 -24.26 -5.58
N VAL A 85 8.29 -23.59 -5.52
CA VAL A 85 8.23 -22.15 -5.22
C VAL A 85 8.78 -21.88 -3.82
N LYS A 86 8.44 -22.70 -2.82
CA LYS A 86 9.00 -22.59 -1.47
C LYS A 86 10.52 -22.76 -1.48
N ASP A 87 11.03 -23.81 -2.10
CA ASP A 87 12.45 -24.15 -2.16
C ASP A 87 13.27 -23.09 -2.92
N HIS A 88 12.67 -22.41 -3.90
CA HIS A 88 13.29 -21.30 -4.63
C HIS A 88 13.39 -20.01 -3.80
N LEU A 89 12.34 -19.67 -3.04
CA LEU A 89 12.26 -18.41 -2.31
C LEU A 89 12.83 -18.48 -0.89
N GLU A 90 12.74 -19.63 -0.24
CA GLU A 90 13.13 -19.80 1.16
C GLU A 90 14.63 -19.61 1.34
N ARG A 91 14.99 -18.64 2.19
CA ARG A 91 16.36 -18.42 2.64
C ARG A 91 16.87 -19.64 3.39
N VAL A 92 18.05 -20.11 3.00
CA VAL A 92 18.78 -21.17 3.71
C VAL A 92 20.18 -20.67 3.98
N ASP A 93 20.47 -20.44 5.26
CA ASP A 93 21.80 -20.05 5.72
C ASP A 93 22.64 -21.29 6.05
N PHE A 94 23.96 -21.15 6.05
CA PHE A 94 24.85 -22.24 6.44
C PHE A 94 24.57 -22.69 7.88
N SER A 95 24.21 -21.76 8.78
CA SER A 95 23.79 -22.07 10.15
C SER A 95 22.63 -23.08 10.23
N ASP A 96 21.72 -23.08 9.27
CA ASP A 96 20.56 -23.99 9.28
C ASP A 96 20.96 -25.45 9.04
N MET A 97 22.13 -25.67 8.45
CA MET A 97 22.66 -27.00 8.09
C MET A 97 23.64 -27.55 9.13
N VAL A 98 24.12 -26.71 10.06
CA VAL A 98 25.20 -27.05 11.00
C VAL A 98 24.61 -27.54 12.33
N ASP A 99 24.89 -28.78 12.70
CA ASP A 99 24.49 -29.35 14.00
C ASP A 99 25.40 -28.86 15.12
N THR A 100 26.72 -28.91 14.86
CA THR A 100 27.74 -28.60 15.86
C THR A 100 28.96 -27.96 15.22
N VAL A 101 29.51 -26.96 15.91
CA VAL A 101 30.81 -26.34 15.58
C VAL A 101 31.82 -26.71 16.65
N ILE A 102 32.95 -27.29 16.25
CA ILE A 102 34.01 -27.74 17.16
C ILE A 102 35.31 -27.04 16.75
N ILE A 103 36.00 -26.43 17.72
CA ILE A 103 37.35 -25.91 17.53
C ILE A 103 38.33 -26.86 18.21
N LEU A 104 39.29 -27.37 17.45
CA LEU A 104 40.32 -28.29 17.91
C LEU A 104 41.69 -27.63 17.83
N TYR A 105 42.54 -27.97 18.79
CA TYR A 105 43.95 -27.62 18.77
C TYR A 105 44.75 -28.79 18.17
N GLY A 106 45.31 -28.58 16.99
CA GLY A 106 45.92 -29.61 16.14
C GLY A 106 47.32 -30.07 16.55
N GLY A 107 47.97 -29.46 17.55
CA GLY A 107 49.33 -29.83 17.94
C GLY A 107 50.37 -29.72 16.80
N SER A 108 51.62 -30.07 17.09
CA SER A 108 52.83 -29.77 16.29
C SER A 108 52.99 -30.52 14.96
N ASP A 109 51.93 -30.80 14.20
CA ASP A 109 52.01 -31.33 12.83
C ASP A 109 51.87 -30.18 11.81
N MET A 110 52.87 -29.30 11.80
CA MET A 110 52.88 -27.99 11.13
C MET A 110 52.80 -28.05 9.59
N GLN A 111 52.93 -29.23 8.97
CA GLN A 111 52.87 -29.40 7.51
C GLN A 111 51.42 -29.46 6.98
N LYS A 112 50.45 -29.94 7.77
CA LYS A 112 49.03 -30.01 7.34
C LYS A 112 48.25 -28.73 7.61
N THR A 113 48.70 -27.91 8.56
CA THR A 113 47.95 -26.78 9.11
C THR A 113 48.37 -25.41 8.58
N LYS A 114 49.33 -25.35 7.63
CA LYS A 114 49.82 -24.10 7.00
C LYS A 114 50.04 -22.94 8.00
N GLY A 115 50.56 -23.25 9.18
CA GLY A 115 51.00 -22.24 10.15
C GLY A 115 50.03 -21.89 11.30
N ASN A 116 48.80 -22.42 11.39
CA ASN A 116 47.89 -22.16 12.52
C ASN A 116 47.46 -23.46 13.25
N PRO A 117 47.62 -23.56 14.58
CA PRO A 117 47.27 -24.76 15.32
C PRO A 117 45.75 -24.97 15.51
N TRP A 118 44.90 -23.98 15.21
CA TRP A 118 43.45 -24.08 15.41
C TRP A 118 42.74 -24.56 14.15
N ILE A 119 42.00 -25.66 14.29
CA ILE A 119 41.18 -26.25 13.23
C ILE A 119 39.72 -26.18 13.67
N THR A 120 38.86 -25.59 12.84
CA THR A 120 37.42 -25.53 13.10
C THR A 120 36.69 -26.54 12.23
N HIS A 121 35.85 -27.35 12.84
CA HIS A 121 34.99 -28.33 12.19
C HIS A 121 33.53 -27.89 12.30
N PHE A 122 32.85 -27.82 11.15
CA PHE A 122 31.41 -27.66 11.06
C PHE A 122 30.82 -29.01 10.69
N HIS A 123 30.05 -29.62 11.58
CA HIS A 123 29.38 -30.88 11.32
C HIS A 123 27.98 -30.61 10.78
N LEU A 124 27.67 -31.19 9.63
CA LEU A 124 26.44 -30.92 8.92
C LEU A 124 25.45 -32.07 9.10
N SER A 125 24.17 -31.72 9.24
CA SER A 125 23.10 -32.72 9.22
C SER A 125 22.87 -33.21 7.80
N GLN A 126 23.10 -34.52 7.59
CA GLN A 126 22.85 -35.14 6.29
C GLN A 126 21.35 -35.12 5.93
N GLU A 127 20.47 -35.11 6.93
CA GLU A 127 19.03 -35.04 6.73
C GLU A 127 18.61 -33.66 6.20
N THR A 128 19.06 -32.58 6.84
CA THR A 128 18.73 -31.22 6.40
C THR A 128 19.30 -30.92 5.02
N MET A 129 20.51 -31.39 4.72
CA MET A 129 21.12 -31.29 3.38
C MET A 129 20.29 -32.01 2.31
N LYS A 130 19.77 -33.20 2.61
CA LYS A 130 18.88 -33.95 1.68
C LYS A 130 17.56 -33.23 1.47
N ILE A 131 16.93 -32.73 2.54
CA ILE A 131 15.67 -31.99 2.48
C ILE A 131 15.82 -30.73 1.63
N LYS A 132 16.91 -29.97 1.82
CA LYS A 132 17.21 -28.73 1.06
C LYS A 132 17.87 -28.98 -0.31
N ARG A 133 18.14 -30.24 -0.66
CA ARG A 133 18.76 -30.66 -1.94
C ARG A 133 20.12 -29.98 -2.19
N LEU A 134 20.93 -29.82 -1.15
CA LEU A 134 22.25 -29.18 -1.24
C LEU A 134 23.38 -30.22 -1.21
N GLY A 135 24.30 -30.12 -2.17
CA GLY A 135 25.50 -30.94 -2.23
C GLY A 135 26.64 -30.34 -1.41
N LEU A 136 27.46 -31.18 -0.79
CA LEU A 136 28.59 -30.73 0.05
C LEU A 136 29.62 -29.89 -0.72
N GLU A 137 29.90 -30.25 -1.97
CA GLU A 137 30.82 -29.49 -2.83
C GLU A 137 30.30 -28.10 -3.16
N PHE A 138 28.99 -27.96 -3.38
CA PHE A 138 28.34 -26.68 -3.61
C PHE A 138 28.47 -25.80 -2.37
N ILE A 139 28.17 -26.34 -1.18
CA ILE A 139 28.27 -25.61 0.10
C ILE A 139 29.69 -25.08 0.31
N VAL A 140 30.71 -25.95 0.18
CA VAL A 140 32.10 -25.54 0.39
C VAL A 140 32.50 -24.42 -0.58
N ARG A 141 32.13 -24.54 -1.86
CA ARG A 141 32.42 -23.51 -2.86
C ARG A 141 31.75 -22.18 -2.52
N GLU A 142 30.47 -22.22 -2.15
CA GLU A 142 29.69 -21.01 -1.84
C GLU A 142 30.25 -20.27 -0.63
N ILE A 143 30.62 -21.00 0.43
CA ILE A 143 31.29 -20.42 1.61
C ILE A 143 32.61 -19.77 1.21
N ILE A 144 33.43 -20.43 0.39
CA ILE A 144 34.72 -19.87 -0.05
C ILE A 144 34.52 -18.58 -0.83
N ASP A 145 33.60 -18.56 -1.79
CA ASP A 145 33.37 -17.39 -2.66
C ASP A 145 32.80 -16.20 -1.88
N GLN A 146 31.78 -16.43 -1.04
CA GLN A 146 31.17 -15.37 -0.24
C GLN A 146 32.13 -14.85 0.84
N TYR A 147 32.83 -15.73 1.53
CA TYR A 147 33.80 -15.33 2.55
C TYR A 147 34.95 -14.51 1.95
N ASN A 148 35.49 -14.92 0.80
CA ASN A 148 36.53 -14.16 0.11
C ASN A 148 36.03 -12.81 -0.39
N THR A 149 34.78 -12.73 -0.83
CA THR A 149 34.14 -11.47 -1.23
C THR A 149 33.98 -10.53 -0.04
N LEU A 150 33.47 -11.04 1.09
CA LEU A 150 33.32 -10.29 2.33
C LEU A 150 34.68 -9.81 2.87
N ARG A 151 35.71 -10.65 2.79
CA ARG A 151 37.08 -10.28 3.15
C ARG A 151 37.61 -9.12 2.30
N LYS A 152 37.36 -9.13 0.98
CA LYS A 152 37.72 -8.04 0.07
C LYS A 152 36.99 -6.75 0.42
N GLN A 153 35.68 -6.82 0.68
CA GLN A 153 34.85 -5.66 1.07
C GLN A 153 35.34 -5.02 2.38
N LEU A 154 35.85 -5.83 3.31
CA LEU A 154 36.38 -5.37 4.59
C LEU A 154 37.88 -5.02 4.54
N ASN A 155 38.47 -4.79 3.36
CA ASN A 155 39.88 -4.45 3.19
C ASN A 155 40.84 -5.41 3.93
N ASN A 156 40.55 -6.71 3.90
CA ASN A 156 41.32 -7.76 4.59
C ASN A 156 41.37 -7.64 6.13
N ALA A 157 40.40 -6.96 6.76
CA ALA A 157 40.29 -6.89 8.22
C ALA A 157 39.99 -8.25 8.88
N ILE A 158 39.51 -9.23 8.11
CA ILE A 158 39.26 -10.60 8.55
C ILE A 158 40.33 -11.53 7.93
N PRO A 159 40.83 -12.53 8.68
CA PRO A 159 41.92 -13.39 8.22
C PRO A 159 41.54 -14.26 7.02
N SER A 160 42.55 -14.66 6.24
CA SER A 160 42.40 -15.67 5.19
C SER A 160 42.18 -17.05 5.80
N VAL A 161 41.34 -17.84 5.15
CA VAL A 161 40.98 -19.19 5.60
C VAL A 161 41.11 -20.18 4.45
N SER A 162 41.57 -21.38 4.74
CA SER A 162 41.42 -22.56 3.88
C SER A 162 40.24 -23.37 4.37
N ILE A 163 39.27 -23.60 3.48
CA ILE A 163 38.08 -24.41 3.75
C ILE A 163 38.16 -25.64 2.87
N SER A 164 37.91 -26.81 3.44
CA SER A 164 37.90 -28.08 2.73
C SER A 164 36.83 -29.02 3.25
N ASN A 165 36.44 -29.97 2.40
CA ASN A 165 35.65 -31.13 2.81
C ASN A 165 36.58 -32.12 3.53
N SER A 166 36.20 -32.57 4.73
CA SER A 166 36.92 -33.64 5.42
C SER A 166 35.96 -34.67 6.01
N LYS A 167 36.48 -35.88 6.20
CA LYS A 167 35.85 -36.86 7.09
C LYS A 167 36.38 -36.60 8.49
N CYS A 168 35.50 -36.15 9.38
CA CYS A 168 35.89 -35.88 10.75
C CYS A 168 36.21 -37.20 11.46
N SER A 169 37.46 -37.39 11.86
CA SER A 169 37.93 -38.57 12.60
C SER A 169 37.95 -38.35 14.11
N VAL A 170 37.27 -37.32 14.60
CA VAL A 170 37.25 -36.96 16.02
C VAL A 170 36.46 -38.03 16.78
N GLY A 171 37.20 -38.93 17.42
CA GLY A 171 36.67 -39.97 18.26
C GLY A 171 36.04 -39.39 19.51
N ASN A 172 34.72 -39.49 19.61
CA ASN A 172 34.02 -39.67 20.87
C ASN A 172 32.75 -40.48 20.60
N GLU A 173 32.45 -41.43 21.49
CA GLU A 173 31.34 -42.38 21.41
C GLU A 173 29.93 -41.75 21.40
N CYS A 174 29.82 -40.42 21.30
CA CYS A 174 28.57 -39.67 21.45
C CYS A 174 27.89 -39.23 20.14
N VAL A 175 28.47 -39.44 18.95
CA VAL A 175 27.76 -39.10 17.69
C VAL A 175 27.95 -40.19 16.63
N LYS A 176 27.20 -41.29 16.79
CA LYS A 176 27.04 -42.29 15.73
C LYS A 176 26.20 -41.65 14.60
N ASN A 177 26.84 -41.12 13.54
CA ASN A 177 26.34 -40.95 12.15
C ASN A 177 26.81 -39.71 11.36
N GLN A 178 27.89 -38.98 11.71
CA GLN A 178 28.27 -37.79 10.92
C GLN A 178 29.31 -38.09 9.83
N THR A 179 28.84 -38.24 8.58
CA THR A 179 29.70 -38.43 7.39
C THR A 179 30.07 -37.14 6.65
N CYS A 180 29.50 -35.98 7.00
CA CYS A 180 29.71 -34.71 6.29
C CYS A 180 30.24 -33.62 7.23
N CYS A 181 31.52 -33.25 7.05
CA CYS A 181 32.16 -32.19 7.81
C CYS A 181 32.86 -31.19 6.87
N VAL A 182 32.70 -29.91 7.17
CA VAL A 182 33.48 -28.83 6.56
C VAL A 182 34.56 -28.42 7.55
N THR A 183 35.81 -28.46 7.12
CA THR A 183 36.96 -28.06 7.92
C THR A 183 37.48 -26.72 7.47
N MET A 184 37.74 -25.85 8.43
CA MET A 184 38.34 -24.55 8.23
C MET A 184 39.65 -24.45 9.01
N VAL A 185 40.68 -23.95 8.33
CA VAL A 185 41.97 -23.60 8.94
C VAL A 185 42.31 -22.16 8.58
N VAL A 186 42.63 -21.35 9.58
CA VAL A 186 43.02 -19.93 9.40
C VAL A 186 44.49 -19.83 9.01
N GLN A 187 44.85 -18.98 8.06
CA GLN A 187 46.22 -18.92 7.49
C GLN A 187 47.08 -17.77 8.06
N VAL A 188 46.95 -17.44 9.35
CA VAL A 188 47.61 -16.27 9.98
C VAL A 188 48.96 -16.62 10.62
N GLU A 189 49.97 -15.75 10.43
CA GLU A 189 51.37 -15.91 10.90
C GLU A 189 51.71 -15.35 12.30
N ILE A 190 50.77 -14.82 13.10
CA ILE A 190 51.11 -14.10 14.36
C ILE A 190 50.59 -14.81 15.62
N ASN A 191 51.49 -15.07 16.57
CA ASN A 191 51.29 -15.75 17.86
C ASN A 191 50.11 -15.25 18.75
N SER A 192 49.55 -16.21 19.49
CA SER A 192 48.81 -16.11 20.78
C SER A 192 47.29 -15.84 20.79
N MET A 193 46.69 -16.09 21.97
CA MET A 193 45.26 -16.19 22.35
C MET A 193 44.23 -15.31 21.61
N SER A 194 44.62 -14.12 21.15
CA SER A 194 43.74 -13.23 20.36
C SER A 194 43.25 -13.86 19.05
N GLN A 195 43.94 -14.88 18.52
CA GLN A 195 43.48 -15.61 17.33
C GLN A 195 42.19 -16.40 17.57
N LEU A 196 42.05 -17.03 18.73
CA LEU A 196 40.87 -17.85 19.04
C LEU A 196 39.63 -16.96 19.20
N ASP A 197 39.79 -15.79 19.81
CA ASP A 197 38.72 -14.80 19.94
C ASP A 197 38.29 -14.27 18.58
N VAL A 198 39.24 -13.96 17.68
CA VAL A 198 38.92 -13.56 16.29
C VAL A 198 38.18 -14.67 15.54
N ILE A 199 38.59 -15.93 15.70
CA ILE A 199 37.92 -17.09 15.10
C ILE A 199 36.48 -17.19 15.62
N LYS A 200 36.30 -17.13 16.94
CA LYS A 200 35.02 -17.31 17.61
C LYS A 200 34.05 -16.15 17.35
N GLU A 201 34.52 -14.91 17.40
CA GLU A 201 33.67 -13.72 17.37
C GLU A 201 33.47 -13.15 15.96
N ARG A 202 34.37 -13.45 15.01
CA ARG A 202 34.27 -12.88 13.65
C ARG A 202 34.20 -13.94 12.56
N VAL A 203 35.14 -14.87 12.53
CA VAL A 203 35.25 -15.83 11.41
C VAL A 203 34.09 -16.82 11.40
N ILE A 204 33.83 -17.49 12.54
CA ILE A 204 32.74 -18.47 12.66
C ILE A 204 31.37 -17.83 12.37
N PRO A 205 30.98 -16.70 13.00
CA PRO A 205 29.71 -16.04 12.67
C PRO A 205 29.60 -15.63 11.21
N SER A 206 30.69 -15.17 10.58
CA SER A 206 30.70 -14.77 9.17
C SER A 206 30.48 -15.97 8.25
N ILE A 207 31.04 -17.13 8.58
CA ILE A 207 30.83 -18.37 7.82
C ILE A 207 29.41 -18.91 8.04
N LEU A 208 28.92 -18.94 9.29
CA LEU A 208 27.56 -19.38 9.61
C LEU A 208 26.49 -18.52 8.94
N ALA A 209 26.75 -17.22 8.75
CA ALA A 209 25.87 -16.28 8.05
C ALA A 209 25.93 -16.38 6.51
N THR A 210 26.69 -17.33 5.94
CA THR A 210 26.75 -17.53 4.48
C THR A 210 25.38 -17.96 3.96
N LEU A 211 24.87 -17.26 2.94
CA LEU A 211 23.63 -17.60 2.26
C LEU A 211 23.89 -18.72 1.25
N LEU A 212 23.27 -19.89 1.43
CA LEU A 212 23.45 -21.01 0.50
C LEU A 212 22.39 -21.03 -0.61
N LYS A 213 21.16 -20.61 -0.29
CA LYS A 213 20.02 -20.65 -1.20
C LYS A 213 18.96 -19.63 -0.83
N GLY A 214 18.14 -19.25 -1.80
CA GLY A 214 17.02 -18.33 -1.62
C GLY A 214 17.47 -16.87 -1.63
N PHE A 215 16.65 -16.01 -1.01
CA PHE A 215 16.84 -14.57 -1.03
C PHE A 215 16.86 -14.00 0.38
N LEU A 216 17.75 -13.04 0.65
CA LEU A 216 17.86 -12.42 1.96
C LEU A 216 16.60 -11.63 2.34
N GLU A 217 15.89 -11.11 1.34
CA GLU A 217 14.72 -10.24 1.46
C GLU A 217 13.46 -10.94 1.96
N PHE A 218 13.44 -12.28 1.95
CA PHE A 218 12.28 -13.08 2.33
C PHE A 218 12.54 -13.89 3.60
N LYS A 219 11.50 -14.05 4.42
CA LYS A 219 11.49 -14.85 5.64
C LYS A 219 10.15 -15.59 5.75
N ASN A 220 10.12 -16.71 6.47
CA ASN A 220 8.88 -17.44 6.79
C ASN A 220 8.05 -17.86 5.55
N VAL A 221 8.67 -18.42 4.52
CA VAL A 221 7.94 -18.94 3.35
C VAL A 221 7.16 -20.20 3.77
N LYS A 222 5.83 -20.07 3.91
CA LYS A 222 4.93 -21.14 4.37
C LYS A 222 3.95 -21.52 3.27
N VAL A 223 3.70 -22.82 3.13
CA VAL A 223 2.59 -23.33 2.32
C VAL A 223 1.40 -23.45 3.25
N GLN A 224 0.29 -22.79 2.90
CA GLN A 224 -0.95 -22.81 3.66
C GLN A 224 -2.07 -23.36 2.77
N CYS A 225 -2.92 -24.20 3.35
CA CYS A 225 -4.15 -24.67 2.74
C CYS A 225 -5.28 -23.76 3.22
N GLN A 226 -5.96 -23.06 2.29
CA GLN A 226 -7.18 -22.31 2.62
C GLN A 226 -8.39 -23.24 2.70
N GLU A 227 -9.50 -22.73 3.26
CA GLU A 227 -10.75 -23.47 3.52
C GLU A 227 -11.31 -24.20 2.28
N ASP A 228 -11.00 -23.72 1.07
CA ASP A 228 -11.37 -24.35 -0.21
C ASP A 228 -10.41 -25.45 -0.70
N ASN A 229 -9.54 -25.97 0.17
CA ASN A 229 -8.44 -26.90 -0.16
C ASN A 229 -7.45 -26.35 -1.21
N GLU A 230 -7.34 -25.03 -1.32
CA GLU A 230 -6.40 -24.39 -2.21
C GLU A 230 -5.05 -24.12 -1.52
N LEU A 231 -3.96 -24.54 -2.16
CA LEU A 231 -2.60 -24.28 -1.69
C LEU A 231 -2.14 -22.88 -2.11
N VAL A 232 -1.76 -22.09 -1.12
CA VAL A 232 -1.24 -20.73 -1.28
C VAL A 232 0.10 -20.63 -0.55
N LEU A 233 1.06 -19.93 -1.15
CA LEU A 233 2.32 -19.62 -0.44
C LEU A 233 2.23 -18.24 0.21
N LYS A 234 2.46 -18.23 1.52
CA LYS A 234 2.59 -17.02 2.33
C LYS A 234 4.07 -16.70 2.50
N VAL A 235 4.50 -15.54 1.97
CA VAL A 235 5.89 -15.09 1.98
C VAL A 235 6.01 -13.85 2.85
N GLY A 236 6.76 -13.92 3.95
CA GLY A 236 7.02 -12.77 4.81
C GLY A 236 8.23 -11.97 4.34
N MET A 237 8.22 -10.67 4.60
CA MET A 237 9.35 -9.78 4.38
C MET A 237 10.39 -9.95 5.50
N SER A 238 11.68 -9.91 5.15
CA SER A 238 12.78 -9.88 6.12
C SER A 238 13.23 -8.45 6.45
N GLU A 239 14.11 -8.33 7.44
CA GLU A 239 14.79 -7.07 7.78
C GLU A 239 15.76 -6.55 6.71
N HIS A 240 16.16 -7.38 5.75
CA HIS A 240 17.06 -6.99 4.66
C HIS A 240 16.32 -6.33 3.48
N CYS A 241 14.99 -6.37 3.47
CA CYS A 241 14.19 -5.68 2.48
C CYS A 241 13.75 -4.29 2.98
N LYS A 242 13.60 -3.31 2.08
CA LYS A 242 13.06 -1.99 2.43
C LYS A 242 11.54 -1.99 2.36
N SER A 243 10.87 -1.44 3.38
CA SER A 243 9.41 -1.29 3.37
C SER A 243 8.95 -0.51 2.14
N GLY A 244 7.89 -0.99 1.49
CA GLY A 244 7.36 -0.46 0.22
C GLY A 244 8.00 -1.02 -1.06
N LYS A 245 9.11 -1.76 -0.98
CA LYS A 245 9.69 -2.46 -2.15
C LYS A 245 9.44 -3.96 -2.17
N PHE A 246 8.93 -4.50 -1.07
CA PHE A 246 8.75 -5.94 -0.85
C PHE A 246 8.05 -6.66 -2.00
N TRP A 247 6.88 -6.17 -2.43
CA TRP A 247 6.11 -6.84 -3.47
C TRP A 247 6.84 -6.88 -4.81
N ALA A 248 7.45 -5.77 -5.23
CA ALA A 248 8.24 -5.71 -6.46
C ALA A 248 9.47 -6.62 -6.39
N THR A 249 10.15 -6.67 -5.23
CA THR A 249 11.27 -7.60 -5.00
C THR A 249 10.81 -9.06 -5.10
N LEU A 250 9.65 -9.40 -4.51
CA LEU A 250 9.07 -10.74 -4.59
C LEU A 250 8.72 -11.13 -6.02
N GLN A 251 8.09 -10.23 -6.78
CA GLN A 251 7.80 -10.44 -8.20
C GLN A 251 9.08 -10.70 -9.02
N ASN A 252 10.12 -9.89 -8.81
CA ASN A 252 11.40 -10.04 -9.51
C ASN A 252 12.09 -11.38 -9.17
N ALA A 253 12.08 -11.78 -7.90
CA ALA A 253 12.65 -13.05 -7.47
C ALA A 253 11.92 -14.26 -8.06
N CYS A 254 10.63 -14.11 -8.38
CA CYS A 254 9.80 -15.16 -8.95
C CYS A 254 9.85 -15.23 -10.49
N ILE A 255 10.57 -14.35 -11.19
CA ILE A 255 10.68 -14.39 -12.67
C ILE A 255 11.09 -15.78 -13.19
N PRO A 256 12.08 -16.49 -12.60
CA PRO A 256 12.48 -17.83 -13.07
C PRO A 256 11.39 -18.90 -12.93
N ILE A 257 10.47 -18.71 -11.99
CA ILE A 257 9.39 -19.65 -11.63
C ILE A 257 8.00 -19.08 -11.97
N MET A 258 7.94 -18.07 -12.84
CA MET A 258 6.75 -17.24 -13.08
C MET A 258 5.55 -18.07 -13.54
N GLU A 259 5.79 -19.12 -14.33
CA GLU A 259 4.77 -20.02 -14.89
C GLU A 259 4.04 -20.86 -13.83
N LEU A 260 4.67 -21.08 -12.67
CA LEU A 260 4.08 -21.82 -11.55
C LEU A 260 3.08 -20.97 -10.75
N ILE A 261 3.10 -19.65 -10.93
CA ILE A 261 2.38 -18.68 -10.10
C ILE A 261 1.27 -18.01 -10.91
N ASP A 262 0.08 -17.93 -10.32
CA ASP A 262 -1.05 -17.17 -10.85
C ASP A 262 -0.93 -15.70 -10.42
N TRP A 263 -0.34 -14.86 -11.27
CA TRP A 263 -0.13 -13.44 -10.99
C TRP A 263 -1.40 -12.59 -11.03
N GLU A 264 -2.48 -13.08 -11.63
CA GLU A 264 -3.76 -12.37 -11.62
C GLU A 264 -4.42 -12.43 -10.23
N ARG A 265 -4.11 -13.49 -9.47
CA ARG A 265 -4.66 -13.72 -8.12
C ARG A 265 -3.67 -13.41 -7.00
N SER A 266 -2.37 -13.53 -7.28
CA SER A 266 -1.30 -13.23 -6.33
C SER A 266 -1.29 -11.75 -5.94
N ARG A 267 -1.19 -11.48 -4.64
CA ARG A 267 -1.33 -10.13 -4.09
C ARG A 267 -0.65 -9.97 -2.73
N PRO A 268 -0.31 -8.74 -2.33
CA PRO A 268 -0.02 -8.42 -0.93
C PRO A 268 -1.23 -8.72 -0.04
N GLU A 269 -0.98 -9.13 1.21
CA GLU A 269 -2.03 -9.47 2.18
C GLU A 269 -2.73 -8.22 2.76
N ARG A 270 -2.07 -7.06 2.73
CA ARG A 270 -2.60 -5.81 3.29
C ARG A 270 -3.13 -4.85 2.23
N VAL A 271 -4.20 -4.14 2.59
CA VAL A 271 -4.87 -3.15 1.73
C VAL A 271 -3.90 -2.03 1.32
N TYR A 272 -3.09 -1.54 2.26
CA TYR A 272 -2.11 -0.49 1.99
C TYR A 272 -1.02 -0.95 1.00
N ASP A 273 -0.51 -2.17 1.16
CA ASP A 273 0.50 -2.74 0.26
C ASP A 273 -0.08 -3.02 -1.13
N ASN A 274 -1.34 -3.44 -1.20
CA ASN A 274 -2.09 -3.57 -2.45
C ASN A 274 -2.23 -2.21 -3.16
N PHE A 275 -2.58 -1.16 -2.42
CA PHE A 275 -2.64 0.22 -2.94
C PHE A 275 -1.30 0.67 -3.51
N CYS A 276 -0.20 0.44 -2.81
CA CYS A 276 1.13 0.80 -3.30
C CYS A 276 1.55 0.00 -4.55
N SER A 277 1.06 -1.24 -4.70
CA SER A 277 1.47 -2.14 -5.78
C SER A 277 0.61 -2.01 -7.03
N TYR A 278 -0.72 -1.89 -6.86
CA TYR A 278 -1.71 -1.98 -7.94
C TYR A 278 -2.62 -0.76 -8.05
N GLY A 279 -2.47 0.24 -7.18
CA GLY A 279 -3.26 1.46 -7.18
C GLY A 279 -4.59 1.36 -6.41
N ILE A 280 -5.33 2.47 -6.40
CA ILE A 280 -6.50 2.65 -5.54
C ILE A 280 -7.68 1.75 -5.90
N ASP A 281 -7.98 1.55 -7.18
CA ASP A 281 -9.13 0.73 -7.60
C ASP A 281 -8.95 -0.74 -7.21
N SER A 282 -7.73 -1.27 -7.36
CA SER A 282 -7.38 -2.63 -6.97
C SER A 282 -7.46 -2.81 -5.46
N ALA A 283 -6.91 -1.86 -4.71
CA ALA A 283 -6.98 -1.86 -3.25
C ALA A 283 -8.42 -1.73 -2.73
N TRP A 284 -9.26 -0.97 -3.43
CA TRP A 284 -10.66 -0.81 -3.08
C TRP A 284 -11.45 -2.09 -3.28
N LYS A 285 -11.26 -2.79 -4.42
CA LYS A 285 -11.89 -4.09 -4.64
C LYS A 285 -11.44 -5.10 -3.58
N PHE A 286 -10.13 -5.12 -3.31
CA PHE A 286 -9.55 -5.96 -2.28
C PHE A 286 -10.13 -5.67 -0.90
N PHE A 287 -10.23 -4.39 -0.51
CA PHE A 287 -10.81 -3.98 0.76
C PHE A 287 -12.26 -4.44 0.89
N VAL A 288 -13.09 -4.26 -0.14
CA VAL A 288 -14.50 -4.69 -0.13
C VAL A 288 -14.59 -6.22 0.01
N GLU A 289 -13.76 -6.98 -0.70
CA GLU A 289 -13.70 -8.44 -0.60
C GLU A 289 -13.25 -8.89 0.79
N SER A 290 -12.19 -8.30 1.34
CA SER A 290 -11.68 -8.60 2.69
C SER A 290 -12.70 -8.26 3.78
N LEU A 291 -13.37 -7.11 3.65
CA LEU A 291 -14.41 -6.70 4.59
C LEU A 291 -15.60 -7.67 4.56
N ARG A 292 -16.04 -8.06 3.35
CA ARG A 292 -17.09 -9.08 3.19
C ARG A 292 -16.69 -10.42 3.79
N TYR A 293 -15.49 -10.90 3.45
CA TYR A 293 -14.97 -12.18 3.95
C TYR A 293 -14.91 -12.21 5.48
N THR A 294 -14.37 -11.15 6.09
CA THR A 294 -14.27 -11.06 7.55
C THR A 294 -15.64 -10.98 8.23
N THR A 295 -16.61 -10.26 7.66
CA THR A 295 -17.97 -10.20 8.23
C THR A 295 -18.72 -11.51 8.04
N ASP A 296 -18.56 -12.17 6.89
CA ASP A 296 -19.15 -13.48 6.61
C ASP A 296 -18.56 -14.56 7.54
N ALA A 297 -17.24 -14.53 7.81
CA ALA A 297 -16.58 -15.41 8.77
C ALA A 297 -17.09 -15.23 10.21
N ILE A 298 -17.50 -14.02 10.58
CA ILE A 298 -18.19 -13.75 11.87
C ILE A 298 -19.62 -14.31 11.86
N GLY A 299 -20.18 -14.66 10.70
CA GLY A 299 -21.55 -15.12 10.52
C GLY A 299 -22.54 -13.98 10.28
N ARG A 300 -22.06 -12.81 9.82
CA ARG A 300 -22.87 -11.60 9.60
C ARG A 300 -22.80 -11.17 8.14
N ASN A 301 -23.89 -11.38 7.42
CA ASN A 301 -24.02 -10.97 6.03
C ASN A 301 -24.47 -9.50 5.95
N ILE A 302 -23.55 -8.62 5.59
CA ILE A 302 -23.81 -7.18 5.44
C ILE A 302 -24.20 -6.87 3.99
N HIS A 303 -25.22 -6.01 3.83
CA HIS A 303 -25.63 -5.52 2.51
C HIS A 303 -24.45 -4.92 1.73
N ARG A 304 -24.34 -5.29 0.46
CA ARG A 304 -23.27 -4.83 -0.43
C ARG A 304 -23.15 -3.30 -0.44
N GLN A 305 -24.27 -2.58 -0.48
CA GLN A 305 -24.30 -1.11 -0.49
C GLN A 305 -23.60 -0.52 0.74
N HIS A 306 -23.73 -1.14 1.91
CA HIS A 306 -23.08 -0.67 3.13
C HIS A 306 -21.56 -0.88 3.07
N LEU A 307 -21.11 -2.03 2.56
CA LEU A 307 -19.68 -2.30 2.34
C LEU A 307 -19.07 -1.29 1.36
N LEU A 308 -19.79 -0.97 0.28
CA LEU A 308 -19.36 0.01 -0.72
C LEU A 308 -19.25 1.41 -0.12
N VAL A 309 -20.25 1.85 0.66
CA VAL A 309 -20.21 3.16 1.34
C VAL A 309 -18.98 3.25 2.26
N VAL A 310 -18.68 2.21 3.03
CA VAL A 310 -17.50 2.19 3.91
C VAL A 310 -16.22 2.27 3.09
N ALA A 311 -16.08 1.46 2.04
CA ALA A 311 -14.92 1.46 1.17
C ALA A 311 -14.69 2.84 0.52
N ASP A 312 -15.73 3.43 -0.05
CA ASP A 312 -15.70 4.75 -0.67
C ASP A 312 -15.33 5.84 0.34
N CYS A 313 -15.88 5.79 1.55
CA CYS A 313 -15.54 6.72 2.62
C CYS A 313 -14.05 6.67 2.97
N LEU A 314 -13.44 5.48 3.04
CA LEU A 314 -12.03 5.32 3.41
C LEU A 314 -11.08 5.60 2.24
N SER A 315 -11.55 5.57 0.98
CA SER A 315 -10.73 5.78 -0.22
C SER A 315 -10.95 7.12 -0.93
N VAL A 316 -11.91 7.94 -0.51
CA VAL A 316 -12.39 9.15 -1.25
C VAL A 316 -11.29 10.15 -1.61
N SER A 317 -10.22 10.24 -0.82
CA SER A 317 -9.08 11.10 -1.07
C SER A 317 -8.11 10.58 -2.15
N GLY A 318 -8.38 9.41 -2.74
CA GLY A 318 -7.46 8.70 -3.63
C GLY A 318 -6.36 7.93 -2.91
N GLN A 319 -6.50 7.75 -1.59
CA GLN A 319 -5.64 6.97 -0.70
C GLN A 319 -6.52 6.34 0.38
N PHE A 320 -6.14 5.15 0.86
CA PHE A 320 -6.82 4.52 1.98
C PHE A 320 -6.43 5.18 3.31
N HIS A 321 -7.39 5.86 3.93
CA HIS A 321 -7.28 6.36 5.29
C HIS A 321 -8.10 5.46 6.20
N GLY A 322 -7.45 4.63 7.02
CA GLY A 322 -8.17 3.74 7.92
C GLY A 322 -8.93 4.47 9.03
N LEU A 323 -9.81 3.74 9.71
CA LEU A 323 -10.65 4.25 10.80
C LEU A 323 -9.80 4.65 12.01
N SER A 324 -9.38 5.91 12.02
CA SER A 324 -8.64 6.54 13.11
C SER A 324 -8.93 8.04 13.15
N SER A 325 -8.72 8.67 14.29
CA SER A 325 -8.87 10.13 14.44
C SER A 325 -7.93 10.89 13.49
N GLN A 326 -6.72 10.36 13.24
CA GLN A 326 -5.77 10.90 12.28
C GLN A 326 -6.24 10.72 10.84
N GLY A 327 -6.75 9.53 10.48
CA GLY A 327 -7.30 9.26 9.15
C GLY A 327 -8.49 10.16 8.82
N LEU A 328 -9.42 10.32 9.76
CA LEU A 328 -10.57 11.23 9.63
C LEU A 328 -10.13 12.69 9.43
N LYS A 329 -9.14 13.13 10.22
CA LYS A 329 -8.56 14.48 10.07
C LYS A 329 -7.92 14.69 8.70
N GLN A 330 -7.14 13.71 8.22
CA GLN A 330 -6.49 13.77 6.91
C GLN A 330 -7.53 13.83 5.78
N GLN A 331 -8.56 12.98 5.83
CA GLN A 331 -9.66 12.96 4.87
C GLN A 331 -10.38 14.32 4.82
N ARG A 332 -10.75 14.88 5.98
CA ARG A 332 -11.42 16.20 6.05
C ARG A 332 -10.56 17.32 5.51
N THR A 333 -9.27 17.32 5.85
CA THR A 333 -8.30 18.29 5.32
C THR A 333 -8.22 18.19 3.79
N TRP A 334 -8.17 16.98 3.24
CA TRP A 334 -8.16 16.73 1.80
C TRP A 334 -9.42 17.21 1.08
N LEU A 335 -10.59 16.97 1.68
CA LEU A 335 -11.89 17.41 1.15
C LEU A 335 -12.16 18.89 1.41
N SER A 336 -11.22 19.62 2.04
CA SER A 336 -11.39 21.03 2.44
C SER A 336 -12.62 21.25 3.33
N ILE A 337 -12.99 20.24 4.13
CA ILE A 337 -14.10 20.29 5.07
C ILE A 337 -13.58 20.88 6.38
N SER A 338 -13.94 22.14 6.65
CA SER A 338 -13.70 22.77 7.95
C SER A 338 -14.80 22.34 8.93
N SER A 339 -14.44 21.54 9.93
CA SER A 339 -15.31 21.18 11.05
C SER A 339 -14.51 21.00 12.37
N PRO A 340 -13.86 22.08 12.87
CA PRO A 340 -13.10 22.07 14.12
C PRO A 340 -13.82 21.45 15.32
N PHE A 341 -15.13 21.66 15.47
CA PHE A 341 -15.93 21.15 16.58
C PHE A 341 -16.03 19.62 16.52
N SER A 342 -16.48 19.07 15.39
CA SER A 342 -16.45 17.61 15.17
C SER A 342 -15.04 17.03 15.35
N GLU A 343 -13.99 17.70 14.83
CA GLU A 343 -12.62 17.21 15.00
C GLU A 343 -12.24 17.16 16.49
N ALA A 344 -12.63 18.16 17.28
CA ALA A 344 -12.42 18.19 18.71
C ALA A 344 -13.10 17.01 19.41
N CYS A 345 -14.32 16.61 19.01
CA CYS A 345 -15.05 15.48 19.57
C CYS A 345 -14.36 14.12 19.36
N PHE A 346 -13.64 13.94 18.24
CA PHE A 346 -12.94 12.69 17.91
C PHE A 346 -11.43 12.71 18.21
N SER A 347 -10.92 13.79 18.78
CA SER A 347 -9.48 13.97 19.07
C SER A 347 -9.27 14.59 20.45
N ARG A 348 -8.27 15.48 20.61
CA ARG A 348 -7.98 16.16 21.87
C ARG A 348 -8.62 17.56 21.83
N PRO A 349 -9.78 17.80 22.47
CA PRO A 349 -10.58 18.98 22.22
C PRO A 349 -9.82 20.30 22.39
N ALA A 350 -9.10 20.46 23.51
CA ALA A 350 -8.34 21.67 23.80
C ALA A 350 -7.29 21.97 22.71
N HIS A 351 -6.55 20.96 22.26
CA HIS A 351 -5.54 21.14 21.23
C HIS A 351 -6.15 21.46 19.86
N SER A 352 -7.28 20.83 19.53
CA SER A 352 -8.01 21.08 18.27
C SER A 352 -8.55 22.51 18.22
N PHE A 353 -9.16 23.00 19.30
CA PHE A 353 -9.63 24.38 19.39
C PHE A 353 -8.50 25.41 19.36
N ILE A 354 -7.39 25.16 20.08
CA ILE A 354 -6.22 26.05 20.03
C ILE A 354 -5.66 26.14 18.60
N ASN A 355 -5.56 25.02 17.90
CA ASN A 355 -5.07 25.03 16.52
C ASN A 355 -6.03 25.67 15.53
N ALA A 356 -7.34 25.47 15.71
CA ALA A 356 -8.36 26.15 14.93
C ALA A 356 -8.30 27.66 15.14
N ALA A 357 -8.18 28.12 16.39
CA ALA A 357 -8.03 29.54 16.73
C ALA A 357 -6.76 30.16 16.14
N LYS A 358 -5.62 29.46 16.22
CA LYS A 358 -4.36 29.90 15.59
C LYS A 358 -4.46 30.05 14.07
N ARG A 359 -5.35 29.30 13.43
CA ARG A 359 -5.58 29.29 11.98
C ARG A 359 -6.79 30.11 11.55
N ASP A 360 -7.42 30.82 12.49
CA ASP A 360 -8.68 31.55 12.28
C ASP A 360 -9.73 30.70 11.55
N SER A 361 -9.85 29.44 11.95
CA SER A 361 -10.72 28.47 11.28
C SER A 361 -12.18 28.65 11.69
N VAL A 362 -13.06 28.79 10.70
CA VAL A 362 -14.51 28.90 10.90
C VAL A 362 -15.15 27.52 10.86
N ASP A 363 -16.04 27.25 11.82
CA ASP A 363 -16.90 26.07 11.81
C ASP A 363 -18.31 26.46 11.35
N ASN A 364 -18.80 25.81 10.30
CA ASN A 364 -20.13 26.06 9.76
C ASN A 364 -21.24 25.33 10.53
N LEU A 365 -20.88 24.44 11.47
CA LEU A 365 -21.77 23.58 12.23
C LEU A 365 -22.75 22.81 11.33
N SER A 366 -22.27 22.41 10.15
CA SER A 366 -23.06 21.76 9.10
C SER A 366 -23.05 20.24 9.21
N GLY A 367 -22.20 19.67 10.06
CA GLY A 367 -22.20 18.24 10.36
C GLY A 367 -23.35 17.86 11.29
N THR A 368 -23.79 16.61 11.24
CA THR A 368 -24.87 16.09 12.11
C THR A 368 -24.53 16.25 13.60
N LEU A 369 -23.31 15.90 14.00
CA LEU A 369 -22.84 16.02 15.38
C LEU A 369 -22.82 17.48 15.85
N ASP A 370 -22.28 18.37 15.01
CA ASP A 370 -22.14 19.79 15.32
C ASP A 370 -23.53 20.44 15.44
N ALA A 371 -24.43 20.17 14.50
CA ALA A 371 -25.78 20.70 14.52
C ALA A 371 -26.52 20.32 15.81
N ILE A 372 -26.53 19.04 16.16
CA ILE A 372 -27.22 18.53 17.35
C ILE A 372 -26.62 19.12 18.63
N ALA A 373 -25.29 19.16 18.75
CA ALA A 373 -24.61 19.68 19.94
C ALA A 373 -24.93 21.17 20.19
N TRP A 374 -25.23 21.92 19.14
CA TRP A 374 -25.57 23.34 19.19
C TRP A 374 -27.07 23.63 19.08
N GLY A 375 -27.93 22.61 19.17
CA GLY A 375 -29.39 22.76 19.12
C GLY A 375 -29.94 23.17 17.75
N LYS A 376 -29.19 22.93 16.66
CA LYS A 376 -29.63 23.13 15.28
C LYS A 376 -30.21 21.83 14.72
N GLU A 377 -31.11 21.96 13.75
CA GLU A 377 -31.62 20.81 13.00
C GLU A 377 -30.52 20.24 12.08
N PRO A 378 -30.18 18.94 12.17
CA PRO A 378 -29.18 18.32 11.30
C PRO A 378 -29.73 18.11 9.88
N CYS A 379 -28.91 18.24 8.85
CA CYS A 379 -29.32 18.06 7.45
C CYS A 379 -29.51 16.58 7.04
N THR A 380 -30.27 15.79 7.81
CA THR A 380 -30.48 14.35 7.58
C THR A 380 -31.92 13.93 7.88
N GLY A 381 -32.46 13.00 7.09
CA GLY A 381 -33.80 12.44 7.24
C GLY A 381 -34.89 13.50 7.10
N SER A 382 -35.77 13.58 8.10
CA SER A 382 -36.90 14.51 8.16
C SER A 382 -36.49 15.99 8.26
N SER A 383 -35.26 16.27 8.67
CA SER A 383 -34.66 17.61 8.64
C SER A 383 -33.65 17.75 7.49
N GLY A 384 -33.85 16.98 6.42
CA GLY A 384 -32.99 16.93 5.23
C GLY A 384 -32.92 18.25 4.45
N PRO A 385 -32.39 18.24 3.21
CA PRO A 385 -32.12 19.44 2.42
C PRO A 385 -33.39 20.10 1.82
N PHE A 386 -34.52 19.97 2.51
CA PHE A 386 -35.78 20.56 2.13
C PHE A 386 -36.29 21.47 3.25
N LYS A 387 -37.08 22.47 2.88
CA LYS A 387 -37.79 23.33 3.82
C LYS A 387 -39.28 23.18 3.59
N ILE A 388 -40.03 23.01 4.67
CA ILE A 388 -41.48 23.02 4.61
C ILE A 388 -41.90 24.49 4.56
N LEU A 389 -42.49 24.90 3.45
CA LEU A 389 -43.03 26.24 3.27
C LEU A 389 -44.55 26.15 3.30
N TYR A 390 -45.18 27.04 4.08
CA TYR A 390 -46.62 27.18 4.03
C TYR A 390 -47.03 27.75 2.67
N SER A 391 -47.89 27.02 1.96
CA SER A 391 -48.30 27.36 0.59
C SER A 391 -49.12 28.66 0.50
N GLY A 392 -49.63 29.21 1.61
CA GLY A 392 -50.45 30.43 1.61
C GLY A 392 -51.81 30.29 0.92
N LYS A 393 -52.11 29.14 0.32
CA LYS A 393 -53.43 28.85 -0.25
C LYS A 393 -54.36 28.52 0.90
N SER A 394 -55.46 29.27 1.04
CA SER A 394 -56.59 28.81 1.83
C SER A 394 -57.03 27.47 1.23
N HIS A 395 -56.85 26.38 1.97
CA HIS A 395 -57.62 25.19 1.66
C HIS A 395 -59.08 25.63 1.77
N GLU A 396 -59.80 25.67 0.65
CA GLU A 396 -61.25 25.54 0.70
C GLU A 396 -61.48 24.27 1.48
N THR A 397 -61.88 24.42 2.75
CA THR A 397 -62.41 23.31 3.53
C THR A 397 -63.50 22.71 2.68
N LYS A 398 -63.26 21.54 2.09
CA LYS A 398 -64.35 20.68 1.61
C LYS A 398 -65.35 20.67 2.76
N GLN A 399 -66.58 21.09 2.47
CA GLN A 399 -67.68 21.17 3.44
C GLN A 399 -67.59 19.94 4.35
N ASN A 400 -67.53 20.18 5.67
CA ASN A 400 -67.43 19.13 6.66
C ASN A 400 -68.51 18.08 6.41
N GLU A 401 -68.15 16.91 5.89
CA GLU A 401 -68.99 15.73 5.99
C GLU A 401 -69.14 15.42 7.48
N HIS A 402 -70.37 15.21 7.95
CA HIS A 402 -70.63 14.86 9.34
C HIS A 402 -69.78 13.63 9.70
N ILE A 403 -69.16 13.62 10.89
CA ILE A 403 -68.28 12.53 11.36
C ILE A 403 -68.91 11.13 11.18
N TYR A 404 -70.24 11.04 11.30
CA TYR A 404 -70.98 9.81 11.13
C TYR A 404 -71.09 9.36 9.65
N ASP A 405 -71.12 10.29 8.70
CA ASP A 405 -71.14 9.98 7.26
C ASP A 405 -69.79 9.42 6.79
N PHE A 406 -68.68 9.96 7.32
CA PHE A 406 -67.31 9.47 7.06
C PHE A 406 -67.07 8.05 7.62
N LEU A 407 -67.64 7.73 8.78
CA LEU A 407 -67.51 6.40 9.39
C LEU A 407 -68.40 5.34 8.71
N HIS A 408 -69.50 5.77 8.08
CA HIS A 408 -70.44 4.85 7.42
C HIS A 408 -70.01 4.41 6.02
N ASN A 409 -69.14 5.16 5.35
CA ASN A 409 -68.60 4.75 4.07
C ASN A 409 -67.13 5.21 3.95
N PRO A 410 -66.16 4.37 4.37
CA PRO A 410 -64.76 4.66 4.16
C PRO A 410 -64.44 4.39 2.68
N GLU A 411 -64.95 5.22 1.78
CA GLU A 411 -64.32 5.36 0.49
C GLU A 411 -62.94 5.95 0.77
N VAL A 412 -61.92 5.10 0.70
CA VAL A 412 -60.55 5.53 0.47
C VAL A 412 -60.60 6.29 -0.85
N GLN A 413 -60.90 7.59 -0.79
CA GLN A 413 -60.57 8.51 -1.85
C GLN A 413 -59.07 8.36 -2.00
N ALA A 414 -58.68 7.61 -3.03
CA ALA A 414 -57.36 7.63 -3.59
C ALA A 414 -57.10 9.09 -3.98
N LEU A 415 -56.61 9.87 -3.01
CA LEU A 415 -56.24 11.25 -3.16
C LEU A 415 -55.00 11.23 -4.07
N GLU A 416 -55.33 11.26 -5.36
CA GLU A 416 -54.49 11.56 -6.50
C GLU A 416 -53.29 10.63 -6.77
N LYS A 417 -53.62 9.44 -7.31
CA LYS A 417 -52.76 8.77 -8.31
C LYS A 417 -52.43 9.67 -9.52
N ASN A 418 -53.16 10.78 -9.72
CA ASN A 418 -53.06 11.65 -10.88
C ASN A 418 -51.93 12.70 -10.82
N VAL A 419 -51.38 13.02 -9.63
CA VAL A 419 -50.22 13.94 -9.51
C VAL A 419 -48.90 13.21 -9.83
N MET A 420 -48.80 11.92 -9.49
CA MET A 420 -47.65 11.10 -9.87
C MET A 420 -47.66 10.72 -11.36
N ASP A 421 -48.83 10.55 -12.00
CA ASP A 421 -48.89 10.31 -13.45
C ASP A 421 -48.58 11.56 -14.29
N THR A 422 -48.80 12.78 -13.75
CA THR A 422 -48.35 14.03 -14.38
C THR A 422 -46.85 14.27 -14.20
N TYR A 423 -46.26 13.85 -13.07
CA TYR A 423 -44.80 13.81 -12.90
C TYR A 423 -44.14 12.77 -13.80
N ARG A 424 -44.72 11.57 -13.92
CA ARG A 424 -44.25 10.49 -14.80
C ARG A 424 -44.24 10.89 -16.27
N LYS A 425 -45.29 11.57 -16.74
CA LYS A 425 -45.36 12.13 -18.11
C LYS A 425 -44.41 13.31 -18.36
N ARG A 426 -44.01 14.06 -17.32
CA ARG A 426 -43.03 15.16 -17.45
C ARG A 426 -41.62 14.61 -17.56
N THR A 427 -41.28 13.57 -16.79
CA THR A 427 -39.99 12.86 -16.89
C THR A 427 -39.85 12.03 -18.17
N GLU A 428 -40.96 11.55 -18.75
CA GLU A 428 -40.95 10.87 -20.06
C GLU A 428 -40.71 11.82 -21.26
N LYS A 429 -40.96 13.13 -21.10
CA LYS A 429 -40.65 14.12 -22.16
C LYS A 429 -39.26 14.71 -22.06
N THR A 430 -38.61 14.70 -20.89
CA THR A 430 -37.20 15.06 -20.72
C THR A 430 -36.24 13.87 -20.88
N SER A 431 -36.71 12.63 -20.82
CA SER A 431 -35.90 11.44 -21.11
C SER A 431 -35.64 11.20 -22.61
N LYS A 432 -36.31 11.93 -23.51
CA LYS A 432 -36.05 11.89 -24.96
C LYS A 432 -34.77 12.61 -25.42
N ARG A 433 -33.87 13.05 -24.52
CA ARG A 433 -32.57 13.62 -24.94
C ARG A 433 -31.32 13.02 -24.32
N ARG A 434 -31.40 11.95 -23.52
CA ARG A 434 -30.21 11.20 -23.08
C ARG A 434 -30.52 9.71 -22.96
N SER A 435 -30.77 9.06 -24.09
CA SER A 435 -30.74 7.61 -24.22
C SER A 435 -30.47 7.26 -25.68
N ALA A 436 -29.19 7.23 -26.04
CA ALA A 436 -28.67 6.43 -27.13
C ALA A 436 -27.16 6.31 -26.91
N LEU A 437 -26.72 5.21 -26.27
CA LEU A 437 -25.52 4.44 -26.61
C LEU A 437 -25.34 3.32 -25.57
N ASN A 438 -26.23 2.34 -25.62
CA ASN A 438 -25.80 0.96 -25.54
C ASN A 438 -25.67 0.49 -26.99
N SER A 439 -24.51 -0.02 -27.38
CA SER A 439 -24.42 -1.00 -28.46
C SER A 439 -23.23 -1.92 -28.21
N GLU A 440 -23.53 -3.17 -27.90
CA GLU A 440 -22.74 -4.27 -28.48
C GLU A 440 -22.81 -4.14 -30.01
N GLY A 441 -21.67 -4.26 -30.68
CA GLY A 441 -21.59 -4.27 -32.14
C GLY A 441 -20.30 -3.65 -32.66
N ASN A 442 -19.42 -4.52 -33.19
CA ASN A 442 -18.22 -4.17 -33.95
C ASN A 442 -18.45 -3.04 -34.96
N ALA A 443 -17.65 -1.97 -34.88
CA ALA A 443 -17.48 -1.02 -35.98
C ALA A 443 -16.05 -0.44 -35.98
N THR A 444 -15.42 -0.58 -37.14
CA THR A 444 -14.09 -0.11 -37.52
C THR A 444 -13.87 1.39 -37.40
N ILE A 445 -12.73 1.74 -36.79
CA ILE A 445 -11.74 2.76 -37.17
C ILE A 445 -12.24 3.98 -37.96
N ASN A 446 -12.24 5.16 -37.32
CA ASN A 446 -11.47 6.32 -37.78
C ASN A 446 -11.58 7.48 -36.77
N GLY A 447 -10.53 7.63 -35.97
CA GLY A 447 -10.38 8.66 -34.96
C GLY A 447 -9.04 8.53 -34.25
N GLY A 448 -7.96 8.53 -35.05
CA GLY A 448 -6.56 8.64 -34.63
C GLY A 448 -6.21 8.10 -33.24
N ALA A 449 -6.07 6.78 -33.13
CA ALA A 449 -5.26 6.21 -32.07
C ALA A 449 -3.81 6.66 -32.30
N ILE A 450 -3.39 7.75 -31.64
CA ILE A 450 -1.97 8.04 -31.53
C ILE A 450 -1.43 6.96 -30.60
N SER A 451 -0.85 5.93 -31.21
CA SER A 451 0.14 5.04 -30.59
C SER A 451 1.27 5.91 -30.05
N PHE A 452 1.05 6.52 -28.87
CA PHE A 452 2.06 7.30 -28.19
C PHE A 452 3.12 6.32 -27.72
N ASN A 453 4.32 6.46 -28.27
CA ASN A 453 5.48 5.63 -27.94
C ASN A 453 5.72 5.68 -26.43
N GLN A 454 5.37 4.61 -25.71
CA GLN A 454 5.67 4.40 -24.28
C GLN A 454 7.16 4.65 -23.96
N LYS A 455 8.03 4.56 -24.97
CA LYS A 455 9.43 4.96 -24.94
C LYS A 455 9.68 6.38 -24.42
N PHE A 456 8.84 7.36 -24.75
CA PHE A 456 9.03 8.75 -24.32
C PHE A 456 8.63 8.99 -22.87
N LEU A 457 7.66 8.22 -22.35
CA LEU A 457 7.26 8.29 -20.95
C LEU A 457 8.28 7.67 -20.00
N ASN A 458 9.21 6.85 -20.53
CA ASN A 458 10.28 6.22 -19.76
C ASN A 458 11.64 6.93 -19.95
N ALA A 459 11.68 8.07 -20.65
CA ALA A 459 12.91 8.82 -20.85
C ALA A 459 13.32 9.52 -19.55
N LYS A 460 14.58 9.38 -19.16
CA LYS A 460 15.16 10.00 -17.96
C LYS A 460 15.14 11.53 -18.07
N VAL A 461 14.76 12.21 -16.98
CA VAL A 461 14.65 13.68 -16.92
C VAL A 461 15.54 14.20 -15.79
N GLY A 462 16.74 14.68 -16.12
CA GLY A 462 17.69 15.16 -15.12
C GLY A 462 17.98 14.09 -14.05
N ILE A 463 17.56 14.35 -12.81
CA ILE A 463 17.69 13.43 -11.67
C ILE A 463 16.53 12.42 -11.54
N TRP A 464 15.41 12.62 -12.25
CA TRP A 464 14.22 11.75 -12.17
C TRP A 464 14.28 10.65 -13.22
N GLU A 465 13.75 9.47 -12.88
CA GLU A 465 13.74 8.31 -13.78
C GLU A 465 12.84 8.53 -14.99
N ASN A 466 11.77 9.33 -14.83
CA ASN A 466 10.96 9.79 -15.95
C ASN A 466 10.14 11.05 -15.62
N ILE A 467 9.39 11.53 -16.60
CA ILE A 467 8.57 12.74 -16.46
C ILE A 467 7.38 12.59 -15.48
N ILE A 468 6.90 11.35 -15.27
CA ILE A 468 5.84 11.05 -14.31
C ILE A 468 6.40 11.14 -12.88
N ASP A 469 7.60 10.61 -12.67
CA ASP A 469 8.35 10.70 -11.42
C ASP A 469 8.64 12.18 -11.05
N MET A 470 9.19 12.97 -11.98
CA MET A 470 9.39 14.42 -11.80
C MET A 470 8.10 15.14 -11.38
N ARG A 471 7.00 14.89 -12.10
CA ARG A 471 5.72 15.52 -11.80
C ARG A 471 5.21 15.14 -10.41
N THR A 472 5.30 13.85 -10.07
CA THR A 472 4.79 13.30 -8.81
C THR A 472 5.60 13.82 -7.64
N SER A 473 6.94 13.81 -7.76
CA SER A 473 7.87 14.36 -6.77
C SER A 473 7.58 15.83 -6.47
N LEU A 474 7.51 16.69 -7.49
CA LEU A 474 7.23 18.12 -7.31
C LEU A 474 5.82 18.40 -6.77
N GLN A 475 4.85 17.58 -7.18
CA GLN A 475 3.48 17.69 -6.69
C GLN A 475 3.35 17.26 -5.22
N ASN A 476 4.10 16.24 -4.80
CA ASN A 476 4.15 15.79 -3.40
C ASN A 476 4.81 16.84 -2.51
N MET A 477 5.89 17.48 -2.95
CA MET A 477 6.51 18.58 -2.19
C MET A 477 5.52 19.73 -1.91
N LEU A 478 4.66 20.13 -2.86
CA LEU A 478 3.64 21.16 -2.60
C LEU A 478 2.53 20.71 -1.61
N ARG A 479 2.38 19.39 -1.41
CA ARG A 479 1.37 18.79 -0.53
C ARG A 479 1.90 18.54 0.87
N GLU A 480 3.14 18.06 0.98
CA GLU A 480 3.77 17.63 2.22
C GLU A 480 4.18 18.83 3.10
N TYR A 481 4.71 19.88 2.48
CA TYR A 481 5.12 21.08 3.20
C TYR A 481 3.92 22.01 3.48
N THR A 482 3.93 22.62 4.66
CA THR A 482 2.97 23.64 5.08
C THR A 482 3.28 25.00 4.43
N LEU A 483 2.30 25.91 4.40
CA LEU A 483 2.51 27.24 3.82
C LEU A 483 3.58 28.00 4.61
N ASN A 484 4.48 28.67 3.89
CA ASN A 484 5.67 29.37 4.37
C ASN A 484 6.78 28.49 4.96
N GLU A 485 6.64 27.16 4.91
CA GLU A 485 7.69 26.24 5.33
C GLU A 485 8.83 26.21 4.32
N VAL A 486 10.08 26.25 4.82
CA VAL A 486 11.29 26.12 4.02
C VAL A 486 11.53 24.64 3.73
N VAL A 487 11.79 24.32 2.46
CA VAL A 487 12.02 22.93 2.05
C VAL A 487 13.39 22.42 2.55
N THR A 488 13.51 21.10 2.76
CA THR A 488 14.79 20.48 3.13
C THR A 488 15.86 20.70 2.04
N GLU A 489 17.15 20.61 2.39
CA GLU A 489 18.24 20.79 1.42
C GLU A 489 18.21 19.75 0.28
N GLN A 490 17.69 18.54 0.54
CA GLN A 490 17.49 17.51 -0.48
C GLN A 490 16.42 17.94 -1.49
N ASP A 491 15.27 18.42 -1.01
CA ASP A 491 14.17 18.86 -1.88
C ASP A 491 14.49 20.18 -2.58
N LYS A 492 15.26 21.06 -1.94
CA LYS A 492 15.83 22.26 -2.55
C LYS A 492 16.69 21.90 -3.76
N SER A 493 17.54 20.89 -3.65
CA SER A 493 18.38 20.41 -4.77
C SER A 493 17.51 19.90 -5.93
N CYS A 494 16.46 19.13 -5.62
CA CYS A 494 15.48 18.70 -6.62
C CYS A 494 14.76 19.87 -7.29
N LEU A 495 14.37 20.90 -6.53
CA LEU A 495 13.66 22.07 -7.06
C LEU A 495 14.56 22.97 -7.93
N ILE A 496 15.84 23.08 -7.59
CA ILE A 496 16.85 23.74 -8.43
C ILE A 496 16.99 22.99 -9.76
N GLU A 497 17.03 21.66 -9.75
CA GLU A 497 17.07 20.87 -10.98
C GLU A 497 15.81 21.06 -11.84
N ALA A 498 14.63 21.13 -11.20
CA ALA A 498 13.37 21.39 -11.89
C ALA A 498 13.31 22.79 -12.52
N LEU A 499 13.91 23.79 -11.87
CA LEU A 499 13.94 25.17 -12.35
C LEU A 499 14.70 25.34 -13.67
N LYS A 500 15.66 24.46 -13.97
CA LYS A 500 16.37 24.45 -15.27
C LYS A 500 15.43 24.25 -16.46
N PHE A 501 14.33 23.52 -16.24
CA PHE A 501 13.30 23.27 -17.25
C PHE A 501 12.21 24.35 -17.27
N HIS A 502 12.27 25.36 -16.41
CA HIS A 502 11.30 26.44 -16.43
C HIS A 502 11.62 27.44 -17.57
N PRO A 503 10.64 27.92 -18.36
CA PRO A 503 10.90 28.84 -19.49
C PRO A 503 11.53 30.19 -19.08
N ARG A 504 11.39 30.56 -17.81
CA ARG A 504 12.08 31.69 -17.15
C ARG A 504 13.00 31.24 -16.01
N GLY A 505 13.66 30.09 -16.16
CA GLY A 505 14.50 29.49 -15.11
C GLY A 505 15.62 30.42 -14.66
N TYR A 506 16.36 31.00 -15.62
CA TYR A 506 17.45 31.95 -15.36
C TYR A 506 16.99 33.17 -14.55
N ASP A 507 15.89 33.82 -14.94
CA ASP A 507 15.34 34.97 -14.20
C ASP A 507 14.92 34.61 -12.77
N LYS A 508 14.44 33.39 -12.57
CA LYS A 508 13.97 32.92 -11.26
C LYS A 508 15.13 32.58 -10.33
N ILE A 509 16.21 32.00 -10.85
CA ILE A 509 17.45 31.75 -10.11
C ILE A 509 18.15 33.08 -9.79
N GLY A 510 18.24 34.00 -10.77
CA GLY A 510 18.81 35.33 -10.59
C GLY A 510 20.23 35.29 -10.01
N VAL A 511 20.46 36.06 -8.93
CA VAL A 511 21.75 36.17 -8.21
C VAL A 511 22.10 34.96 -7.32
N GLY A 512 21.35 33.86 -7.42
CA GLY A 512 21.52 32.65 -6.63
C GLY A 512 20.43 32.47 -5.58
N ILE A 513 20.11 31.20 -5.30
CA ILE A 513 19.01 30.78 -4.43
C ILE A 513 19.55 30.57 -3.02
N ARG A 514 19.01 31.33 -2.06
CA ARG A 514 19.29 31.13 -0.63
C ARG A 514 18.47 29.96 -0.09
N GLU A 515 17.15 30.03 -0.28
CA GLU A 515 16.19 29.02 0.17
C GLU A 515 14.94 28.99 -0.73
N ILE A 516 14.19 27.89 -0.66
CA ILE A 516 12.90 27.74 -1.36
C ILE A 516 11.85 27.41 -0.31
N LYS A 517 10.70 28.07 -0.36
CA LYS A 517 9.57 27.82 0.53
C LYS A 517 8.28 27.60 -0.23
N ILE A 518 7.27 27.04 0.43
CA ILE A 518 5.93 26.93 -0.17
C ILE A 518 5.16 28.22 0.06
N GLY A 519 4.50 28.72 -0.98
CA GLY A 519 3.61 29.86 -0.87
C GLY A 519 2.41 29.76 -1.81
N VAL A 520 1.79 30.90 -2.06
CA VAL A 520 0.58 30.99 -2.87
C VAL A 520 0.91 31.77 -4.15
N ASN A 521 0.33 31.33 -5.27
CA ASN A 521 0.51 32.00 -6.55
C ASN A 521 -0.12 33.40 -6.52
N PRO A 522 0.62 34.49 -6.81
CA PRO A 522 0.09 35.85 -6.83
C PRO A 522 -1.09 36.05 -7.79
N GLY A 523 -1.14 35.30 -8.90
CA GLY A 523 -2.24 35.37 -9.87
C GLY A 523 -3.41 34.42 -9.61
N HIS A 524 -3.22 33.42 -8.73
CA HIS A 524 -4.24 32.44 -8.38
C HIS A 524 -4.17 32.10 -6.88
N PRO A 525 -4.83 32.91 -6.02
CA PRO A 525 -4.73 32.79 -4.56
C PRO A 525 -5.18 31.45 -3.98
N SER A 526 -5.89 30.63 -4.75
CA SER A 526 -6.32 29.28 -4.37
C SER A 526 -5.28 28.18 -4.69
N SER A 527 -4.15 28.51 -5.31
CA SER A 527 -3.15 27.54 -5.77
C SER A 527 -1.79 27.71 -5.07
N ARG A 528 -1.26 26.61 -4.52
CA ARG A 528 0.08 26.56 -3.92
C ARG A 528 1.15 26.57 -5.01
N CYS A 529 2.25 27.27 -4.77
CA CYS A 529 3.44 27.30 -5.62
C CYS A 529 4.72 27.33 -4.79
N PHE A 530 5.85 27.19 -5.46
CA PHE A 530 7.16 27.38 -4.83
C PHE A 530 7.53 28.87 -4.87
N ILE A 531 8.15 29.37 -3.81
CA ILE A 531 8.71 30.72 -3.72
C ILE A 531 10.21 30.59 -3.48
N VAL A 532 10.99 31.10 -4.41
CA VAL A 532 12.43 31.24 -4.31
C VAL A 532 12.74 32.51 -3.54
N LEU A 533 13.59 32.42 -2.51
CA LEU A 533 14.23 33.54 -1.86
C LEU A 533 15.70 33.60 -2.30
N ARG A 534 16.09 34.71 -2.91
CA ARG A 534 17.43 34.90 -3.48
C ARG A 534 18.41 35.45 -2.44
N ASN A 535 19.69 35.44 -2.78
CA ASN A 535 20.76 35.96 -1.93
C ASN A 535 20.66 37.48 -1.67
N ASP A 536 20.00 38.23 -2.54
CA ASP A 536 19.74 39.67 -2.43
C ASP A 536 18.40 40.01 -1.77
N ASP A 537 17.79 39.04 -1.05
CA ASP A 537 16.48 39.15 -0.40
C ASP A 537 15.28 39.33 -1.34
N THR A 538 15.47 39.31 -2.66
CA THR A 538 14.36 39.33 -3.61
C THR A 538 13.67 37.96 -3.68
N THR A 539 12.39 37.95 -4.03
CA THR A 539 11.59 36.71 -4.16
C THR A 539 11.06 36.49 -5.57
N ALA A 540 10.79 35.24 -5.92
CA ALA A 540 10.06 34.87 -7.13
C ALA A 540 9.26 33.59 -6.95
N ASP A 541 8.00 33.58 -7.37
CA ASP A 541 7.18 32.37 -7.41
C ASP A 541 7.56 31.49 -8.60
N PHE A 542 7.33 30.18 -8.57
CA PHE A 542 7.33 29.38 -9.79
C PHE A 542 6.39 28.19 -9.72
N SER A 543 5.88 27.82 -10.89
CA SER A 543 4.93 26.72 -11.03
C SER A 543 5.66 25.47 -11.53
N TYR A 544 5.60 24.40 -10.76
CA TYR A 544 6.10 23.08 -11.18
C TYR A 544 5.48 22.63 -12.50
N ASN A 545 4.25 23.06 -12.78
CA ASN A 545 3.59 22.77 -14.03
C ASN A 545 4.40 23.28 -15.23
N LYS A 546 4.97 24.49 -15.14
CA LYS A 546 5.81 25.06 -16.19
C LYS A 546 7.14 24.30 -16.32
N CYS A 547 7.71 23.83 -15.21
CA CYS A 547 8.91 22.98 -15.22
C CYS A 547 8.65 21.63 -15.92
N VAL A 548 7.55 20.95 -15.59
CA VAL A 548 7.17 19.67 -16.21
C VAL A 548 6.91 19.84 -17.71
N LEU A 549 6.30 20.96 -18.13
CA LEU A 549 6.08 21.23 -19.55
C LEU A 549 7.39 21.46 -20.31
N GLY A 550 8.32 22.24 -19.74
CA GLY A 550 9.64 22.42 -20.35
C GLY A 550 10.46 21.12 -20.41
N ALA A 551 10.36 20.28 -19.39
CA ALA A 551 10.96 18.94 -19.41
C ALA A 551 10.34 18.06 -20.50
N ALA A 552 9.01 18.09 -20.66
CA ALA A 552 8.32 17.37 -21.73
C ALA A 552 8.80 17.80 -23.12
N ASN A 553 8.89 19.11 -23.34
CA ASN A 553 9.39 19.69 -24.58
C ASN A 553 10.84 19.30 -24.87
N SER A 554 11.67 19.12 -23.83
CA SER A 554 13.05 18.65 -23.99
C SER A 554 13.16 17.18 -24.38
N ILE A 555 12.16 16.35 -24.05
CA ILE A 555 12.10 14.94 -24.45
C ILE A 555 11.51 14.81 -25.86
N SER A 556 10.38 15.46 -26.12
CA SER A 556 9.73 15.52 -27.43
C SER A 556 8.69 16.65 -27.50
N PRO A 557 8.66 17.48 -28.56
CA PRO A 557 7.62 18.48 -28.76
C PRO A 557 6.18 17.91 -28.79
N GLU A 558 6.02 16.66 -29.22
CA GLU A 558 4.73 15.96 -29.22
C GLU A 558 4.23 15.66 -27.80
N LEU A 559 5.14 15.26 -26.90
CA LEU A 559 4.84 15.01 -25.49
C LEU A 559 4.48 16.32 -24.77
N GLY A 560 5.17 17.41 -25.11
CA GLY A 560 4.84 18.75 -24.62
C GLY A 560 3.43 19.20 -25.02
N SER A 561 3.11 19.10 -26.30
CA SER A 561 1.79 19.42 -26.86
C SER A 561 0.67 18.59 -26.19
N TYR A 562 0.93 17.30 -25.92
CA TYR A 562 0.01 16.43 -25.20
C TYR A 562 -0.27 16.92 -23.77
N ILE A 563 0.79 17.27 -23.02
CA ILE A 563 0.65 17.76 -21.64
C ILE A 563 -0.06 19.13 -21.60
N GLU A 564 0.20 19.99 -22.57
CA GLU A 564 -0.46 21.30 -22.70
C GLU A 564 -1.96 21.16 -23.01
N ASN A 565 -2.33 20.33 -23.99
CA ASN A 565 -3.73 20.05 -24.32
C ASN A 565 -4.53 19.49 -23.13
N ARG A 566 -3.88 18.64 -22.31
CA ARG A 566 -4.51 18.07 -21.11
C ARG A 566 -4.72 19.11 -20.00
N ARG A 567 -3.94 20.19 -19.97
CA ARG A 567 -4.14 21.33 -19.07
C ARG A 567 -5.25 22.25 -19.54
N SER A 568 -5.27 22.59 -20.83
CA SER A 568 -6.30 23.43 -21.42
C SER A 568 -7.70 22.81 -21.25
N ASN A 569 -7.82 21.48 -21.42
CA ASN A 569 -9.09 20.77 -21.20
C ASN A 569 -9.55 20.72 -19.73
N ARG A 570 -8.65 20.93 -18.76
CA ARG A 570 -9.01 21.07 -17.33
C ARG A 570 -9.44 22.49 -16.97
N ALA A 571 -8.93 23.51 -17.66
CA ALA A 571 -9.29 24.90 -17.43
C ALA A 571 -10.69 25.28 -17.94
N VAL A 572 -11.25 24.52 -18.89
CA VAL A 572 -12.56 24.79 -19.54
C VAL A 572 -13.77 24.23 -18.76
N ARG A 573 -13.57 23.49 -17.65
CA ARG A 573 -14.66 22.99 -16.79
C ARG A 573 -14.84 23.68 -15.41
N PRO A 574 -14.96 25.02 -15.27
CA PRO A 574 -15.39 25.62 -14.00
C PRO A 574 -16.81 26.22 -14.01
N HIS A 575 -17.57 26.18 -15.12
CA HIS A 575 -18.92 26.74 -15.17
C HIS A 575 -19.92 25.78 -15.82
N GLN A 576 -20.26 24.72 -15.09
CA GLN A 576 -21.55 24.05 -15.18
C GLN A 576 -21.62 23.06 -14.02
N LEU A 577 -22.08 23.55 -12.88
CA LEU A 577 -22.94 22.87 -11.91
C LEU A 577 -23.42 23.92 -10.89
#